data_AF-F4QH83-F1
#
_entry.id   AF-F4QH83-F1
#
_cell.length_a   1.000
_cell.length_b   1.000
_cell.length_c   1.000
_cell.angle_alpha   90.00
_cell.angle_beta   90.00
_cell.angle_gamma   90.00
#
_symmetry.space_group_name_H-M   'P 1'
#
loop_
_entity.id
_entity.type
_entity.pdbx_description
1 polymer ?
#
loop_
_entity_poly.entity_id
_entity_poly.type
_entity_poly.pdbx_seq_one_letter_code
_entity_poly.pdbx_strand_id
1 'polypeptide(L)'
;MLEASSTGPYAMHLPTRRTVLSAGLLTATAAAGSLRAAPAFAFRPGVKSVLTARQSAICHIADYGNTQVVLLIVNGAAIDVHARRAGLYHPKDPAVSRSVRALAPVDLNRLISAAGGLDQPVNGSVRNDAFHALYQGLKPMPLARACGTNCGAMGSGQALPINDAFFRDWSFAHAPSGPFLAFSSPTVKAVWSLES
;
A
#
# COMPACT_ATOMS: atom_id res chain seq x y z
N MET A 1 -54.39 -17.83 80.24
CA MET A 1 -54.80 -16.72 81.12
C MET A 1 -53.53 -16.15 81.72
N LEU A 2 -53.30 -14.85 81.53
CA LEU A 2 -52.28 -13.97 82.17
C LEU A 2 -50.80 -14.27 81.84
N GLU A 3 -50.17 -13.39 81.06
CA GLU A 3 -49.24 -12.31 81.48
C GLU A 3 -47.79 -12.81 81.46
N ALA A 4 -46.95 -12.35 80.52
CA ALA A 4 -46.32 -11.04 80.40
C ALA A 4 -45.14 -10.83 81.37
N SER A 5 -44.08 -10.22 80.82
CA SER A 5 -42.99 -9.55 81.53
C SER A 5 -41.94 -10.48 82.18
N SER A 6 -40.63 -10.19 82.20
CA SER A 6 -39.85 -9.04 81.75
C SER A 6 -38.37 -9.33 82.04
N THR A 7 -37.48 -8.73 81.23
CA THR A 7 -36.12 -8.23 81.56
C THR A 7 -35.01 -9.17 82.05
N GLY A 8 -33.99 -9.28 81.18
CA GLY A 8 -32.56 -9.00 81.42
C GLY A 8 -31.80 -9.92 82.38
N PRO A 9 -30.58 -10.40 82.02
CA PRO A 9 -29.41 -9.54 82.25
C PRO A 9 -28.22 -9.73 81.26
N TYR A 10 -27.35 -8.71 81.29
CA TYR A 10 -25.89 -8.72 81.16
C TYR A 10 -25.17 -9.90 80.50
N ALA A 11 -24.34 -9.59 79.49
CA ALA A 11 -22.87 -9.75 79.52
C ALA A 11 -22.32 -9.76 78.09
N MET A 12 -21.80 -8.62 77.61
CA MET A 12 -20.92 -8.62 76.44
C MET A 12 -19.47 -8.68 76.92
N HIS A 13 -18.87 -9.85 76.76
CA HIS A 13 -17.43 -9.96 76.59
C HIS A 13 -17.15 -11.22 75.77
N LEU A 14 -16.52 -11.07 74.60
CA LEU A 14 -15.72 -12.08 73.90
C LEU A 14 -15.08 -11.40 72.66
N PRO A 15 -14.00 -11.97 72.10
CA PRO A 15 -12.82 -11.22 71.70
C PRO A 15 -12.57 -11.28 70.19
N THR A 16 -11.67 -10.42 69.75
CA THR A 16 -10.60 -10.70 68.77
C THR A 16 -10.95 -11.66 67.62
N ARG A 17 -11.18 -11.11 66.42
CA ARG A 17 -10.71 -11.73 65.17
C ARG A 17 -10.18 -10.67 64.21
N ARG A 18 -8.86 -10.72 64.02
CA ARG A 18 -8.13 -10.14 62.88
C ARG A 18 -8.72 -10.70 61.59
N THR A 19 -9.20 -9.84 60.71
CA THR A 19 -9.46 -10.18 59.32
C THR A 19 -8.46 -9.41 58.47
N VAL A 20 -7.45 -10.12 57.98
CA VAL A 20 -6.51 -9.61 56.98
C VAL A 20 -7.25 -9.62 55.64
N LEU A 21 -7.64 -8.44 55.15
CA LEU A 21 -8.09 -8.27 53.77
C LEU A 21 -6.86 -8.38 52.87
N SER A 22 -6.65 -9.56 52.30
CA SER A 22 -5.77 -9.74 51.16
C SER A 22 -6.51 -9.21 49.93
N ALA A 23 -6.27 -7.95 49.58
CA ALA A 23 -6.69 -7.40 48.31
C ALA A 23 -5.85 -8.04 47.20
N GLY A 24 -6.33 -9.16 46.65
CA GLY A 24 -5.83 -9.74 45.42
C GLY A 24 -6.12 -8.79 44.26
N LEU A 25 -5.15 -7.96 43.92
CA LEU A 25 -5.19 -7.13 42.72
C LEU A 25 -4.99 -8.08 41.52
N LEU A 26 -6.09 -8.56 40.93
CA LEU A 26 -6.09 -9.17 39.61
C LEU A 26 -5.79 -8.05 38.60
N THR A 27 -4.51 -7.79 38.37
CA THR A 27 -4.07 -7.06 37.18
C THR A 27 -4.42 -7.92 35.97
N ALA A 28 -5.58 -7.65 35.39
CA ALA A 28 -5.90 -8.05 34.03
C ALA A 28 -4.87 -7.37 33.13
N THR A 29 -3.82 -8.10 32.75
CA THR A 29 -2.97 -7.71 31.63
C THR A 29 -3.85 -7.79 30.39
N ALA A 30 -4.47 -6.67 30.02
CA ALA A 30 -5.02 -6.50 28.69
C ALA A 30 -3.89 -6.84 27.72
N ALA A 31 -4.03 -7.95 27.01
CA ALA A 31 -3.20 -8.23 25.86
C ALA A 31 -3.41 -7.04 24.91
N ALA A 32 -2.46 -6.11 24.92
CA ALA A 32 -2.36 -5.09 23.90
C ALA A 32 -2.08 -5.86 22.61
N GLY A 33 -3.15 -6.29 21.95
CA GLY A 33 -3.09 -6.81 20.60
C GLY A 33 -2.33 -5.77 19.81
N SER A 34 -1.14 -6.14 19.36
CA SER A 34 -0.27 -5.28 18.58
C SER A 34 -1.05 -4.87 17.33
N LEU A 35 -1.70 -3.71 17.39
CA LEU A 35 -2.37 -3.10 16.24
C LEU A 35 -1.28 -2.91 15.21
N ARG A 36 -1.28 -3.77 14.20
CA ARG A 36 -0.29 -3.76 13.13
C ARG A 36 -0.39 -2.38 12.49
N ALA A 37 0.67 -1.57 12.62
CA ALA A 37 0.71 -0.24 12.06
C ALA A 37 0.33 -0.32 10.57
N ALA A 38 -0.57 0.55 10.13
CA ALA A 38 -0.95 0.61 8.73
C ALA A 38 0.32 0.86 7.88
N PRO A 39 0.47 0.18 6.74
CA PRO A 39 1.61 0.40 5.84
C PRO A 39 1.67 1.88 5.43
N ALA A 40 2.86 2.48 5.54
CA ALA A 40 3.09 3.86 5.18
C ALA A 40 3.08 4.03 3.65
N PHE A 41 2.39 5.07 3.18
CA PHE A 41 2.42 5.51 1.78
C PHE A 41 3.32 6.74 1.63
N ALA A 42 4.21 6.73 0.65
CA ALA A 42 5.08 7.87 0.33
C ALA A 42 5.17 8.08 -1.18
N PHE A 43 4.56 9.15 -1.69
CA PHE A 43 4.68 9.57 -3.08
C PHE A 43 6.00 10.32 -3.35
N ARG A 44 6.65 10.05 -4.48
CA ARG A 44 7.95 10.63 -4.85
C ARG A 44 7.76 11.76 -5.86
N PRO A 45 8.07 13.03 -5.51
CA PRO A 45 7.77 14.17 -6.38
C PRO A 45 8.68 14.29 -7.60
N GLY A 46 9.81 13.58 -7.63
CA GLY A 46 10.80 13.64 -8.73
C GLY A 46 10.23 13.27 -10.10
N VAL A 47 9.14 12.49 -10.15
CA VAL A 47 8.47 12.13 -11.42
C VAL A 47 7.88 13.35 -12.15
N LYS A 48 7.54 14.43 -11.44
CA LYS A 48 6.97 15.64 -12.02
C LYS A 48 7.92 16.31 -13.01
N SER A 49 9.20 16.44 -12.64
CA SER A 49 10.21 17.07 -13.49
C SER A 49 10.42 16.30 -14.79
N VAL A 50 10.45 14.96 -14.72
CA VAL A 50 10.56 14.07 -15.89
C VAL A 50 9.37 14.25 -16.83
N LEU A 51 8.14 14.27 -16.30
CA LEU A 51 6.93 14.46 -17.11
C LEU A 51 6.89 15.86 -17.75
N THR A 52 7.16 16.91 -16.98
CA THR A 52 7.16 18.29 -17.48
C THR A 52 8.24 18.52 -18.54
N ALA A 53 9.45 17.99 -18.33
CA ALA A 53 10.56 18.09 -19.28
C ALA A 53 10.44 17.12 -20.47
N ARG A 54 9.34 16.36 -20.56
CA ARG A 54 9.08 15.34 -21.60
C ARG A 54 10.23 14.34 -21.76
N GLN A 55 10.83 13.95 -20.65
CA GLN A 55 11.94 13.00 -20.61
C GLN A 55 11.42 11.56 -20.67
N SER A 56 12.27 10.66 -21.13
CA SER A 56 12.14 9.22 -20.95
C SER A 56 12.92 8.79 -19.71
N ALA A 57 12.31 7.97 -18.86
CA ALA A 57 12.93 7.45 -17.65
C ALA A 57 12.11 6.27 -17.11
N ILE A 58 12.68 5.52 -16.16
CA ILE A 58 11.91 4.66 -15.26
C ILE A 58 12.01 5.28 -13.88
N CYS A 59 10.90 5.81 -13.40
CA CYS A 59 10.86 6.54 -12.14
C CYS A 59 10.30 5.67 -11.02
N HIS A 60 10.87 5.79 -9.83
CA HIS A 60 10.24 5.33 -8.60
C HIS A 60 9.22 6.39 -8.15
N ILE A 61 7.93 6.05 -8.17
CA ILE A 61 6.85 7.02 -7.96
C ILE A 61 6.20 6.93 -6.59
N ALA A 62 6.22 5.77 -5.94
CA ALA A 62 5.69 5.64 -4.59
C ALA A 62 6.23 4.41 -3.85
N ASP A 63 6.31 4.52 -2.54
CA ASP A 63 6.46 3.41 -1.61
C ASP A 63 5.12 3.13 -0.90
N TYR A 64 4.77 1.86 -0.74
CA TYR A 64 3.68 1.43 0.13
C TYR A 64 4.13 0.22 0.96
N GLY A 65 4.34 0.43 2.26
CA GLY A 65 4.98 -0.56 3.13
C GLY A 65 6.42 -0.85 2.67
N ASN A 66 6.63 -2.00 2.04
CA ASN A 66 7.92 -2.42 1.46
C ASN A 66 7.86 -2.62 -0.07
N THR A 67 6.78 -2.14 -0.69
CA THR A 67 6.55 -2.28 -2.13
C THR A 67 6.82 -0.96 -2.82
N GLN A 68 7.75 -0.98 -3.77
CA GLN A 68 8.06 0.15 -4.65
C GLN A 68 7.18 0.10 -5.89
N VAL A 69 6.59 1.23 -6.25
CA VAL A 69 5.87 1.41 -7.51
C VAL A 69 6.77 2.17 -8.48
N VAL A 70 7.09 1.54 -9.61
CA VAL A 70 7.95 2.07 -10.67
C VAL A 70 7.15 2.34 -11.93
N LEU A 71 7.38 3.49 -12.56
CA LEU A 71 6.67 3.96 -13.75
C LEU A 71 7.63 4.12 -14.92
N LEU A 72 7.34 3.48 -16.04
CA LEU A 72 7.98 3.75 -17.31
C LEU A 72 7.36 5.00 -17.95
N ILE A 73 8.21 5.98 -18.24
CA ILE A 73 7.88 7.19 -18.98
C ILE A 73 8.68 7.19 -20.28
N VAL A 74 8.02 7.46 -21.40
CA VAL A 74 8.67 7.66 -22.70
C VAL A 74 8.23 8.99 -23.26
N ASN A 75 9.18 9.90 -23.47
CA ASN A 75 8.94 11.26 -23.97
C ASN A 75 7.84 12.02 -23.21
N GLY A 76 7.82 11.92 -21.88
CA GLY A 76 6.83 12.55 -21.00
C GLY A 76 5.49 11.83 -20.88
N ALA A 77 5.28 10.71 -21.58
CA ALA A 77 4.06 9.92 -21.47
C ALA A 77 4.25 8.73 -20.51
N ALA A 78 3.32 8.54 -19.57
CA ALA A 78 3.27 7.32 -18.76
C ALA A 78 2.85 6.13 -19.64
N ILE A 79 3.70 5.11 -19.73
CA ILE A 79 3.51 3.97 -20.63
C ILE A 79 3.05 2.72 -19.88
N ASP A 80 3.74 2.38 -18.79
CA ASP A 80 3.47 1.20 -17.98
C ASP A 80 3.94 1.45 -16.55
N VAL A 81 3.36 0.72 -15.59
CA VAL A 81 3.68 0.83 -14.17
C VAL A 81 3.83 -0.55 -13.57
N HIS A 82 4.72 -0.74 -12.60
CA HIS A 82 4.94 -2.02 -11.93
C HIS A 82 5.12 -1.83 -10.44
N ALA A 83 4.72 -2.81 -9.65
CA ALA A 83 4.99 -2.86 -8.21
C ALA A 83 6.00 -3.98 -7.95
N ARG A 84 6.99 -3.72 -7.09
CA ARG A 84 8.01 -4.72 -6.71
C ARG A 84 8.42 -4.63 -5.25
N ARG A 85 8.82 -5.75 -4.66
CA ARG A 85 9.33 -5.87 -3.30
C ARG A 85 10.61 -6.70 -3.32
N ALA A 86 11.69 -6.17 -2.75
CA ALA A 86 13.01 -6.82 -2.74
C ALA A 86 13.45 -7.33 -4.14
N GLY A 87 13.15 -6.57 -5.20
CA GLY A 87 13.47 -6.92 -6.59
C GLY A 87 12.48 -7.85 -7.29
N LEU A 88 11.54 -8.47 -6.56
CA LEU A 88 10.49 -9.33 -7.12
C LEU A 88 9.26 -8.52 -7.49
N TYR A 89 8.70 -8.78 -8.67
CA TYR A 89 7.56 -8.04 -9.21
C TYR A 89 6.25 -8.68 -8.80
N HIS A 90 5.31 -7.86 -8.35
CA HIS A 90 3.94 -8.30 -8.09
C HIS A 90 3.20 -8.52 -9.42
N PRO A 91 2.44 -9.61 -9.56
CA PRO A 91 1.62 -9.82 -10.74
C PRO A 91 0.50 -8.76 -10.78
N LYS A 92 0.26 -8.23 -11.98
CA LYS A 92 -0.90 -7.39 -12.25
C LYS A 92 -2.13 -8.26 -12.38
N ASP A 93 -3.26 -7.81 -11.87
CA ASP A 93 -4.56 -8.36 -12.25
C ASP A 93 -4.85 -7.95 -13.71
N PRO A 94 -4.86 -8.90 -14.65
CA PRO A 94 -4.99 -8.58 -16.06
C PRO A 94 -6.44 -8.23 -16.45
N ALA A 95 -7.44 -8.51 -15.60
CA ALA A 95 -8.83 -8.16 -15.87
C ALA A 95 -9.08 -6.65 -15.74
N VAL A 96 -8.33 -5.98 -14.87
CA VAL A 96 -8.53 -4.55 -14.53
C VAL A 96 -7.35 -3.66 -14.92
N SER A 97 -6.16 -4.22 -15.11
CA SER A 97 -4.96 -3.45 -15.46
C SER A 97 -4.91 -3.12 -16.94
N ARG A 98 -4.45 -1.90 -17.25
CA ARG A 98 -4.32 -1.33 -18.60
C ARG A 98 -3.06 -0.48 -18.66
N SER A 99 -2.30 -0.64 -19.73
CA SER A 99 -1.10 0.14 -20.00
C SER A 99 -1.06 0.47 -21.48
N VAL A 100 -0.39 1.56 -21.85
CA VAL A 100 -0.14 1.89 -23.28
C VAL A 100 0.64 0.76 -23.93
N ARG A 101 1.62 0.21 -23.18
CA ARG A 101 2.37 -0.97 -23.58
C ARG A 101 2.77 -1.77 -22.34
N ALA A 102 2.11 -2.90 -22.12
CA ALA A 102 2.48 -3.77 -21.02
C ALA A 102 3.83 -4.44 -21.29
N LEU A 103 4.74 -4.35 -20.33
CA LEU A 103 6.06 -4.97 -20.40
C LEU A 103 6.20 -6.11 -19.40
N ALA A 104 6.96 -7.13 -19.75
CA ALA A 104 7.37 -8.16 -18.81
C ALA A 104 8.36 -7.57 -17.79
N PRO A 105 8.40 -8.08 -16.54
CA PRO A 105 9.36 -7.63 -15.53
C PRO A 105 10.83 -7.68 -15.98
N VAL A 106 11.21 -8.72 -16.73
CA VAL A 106 12.57 -8.88 -17.26
C VAL A 106 12.94 -7.74 -18.23
N ASP A 107 12.01 -7.32 -19.06
CA ASP A 107 12.24 -6.24 -20.03
C ASP A 107 12.30 -4.88 -19.35
N LEU A 108 11.49 -4.67 -18.30
CA LEU A 108 11.59 -3.47 -17.48
C LEU A 108 12.96 -3.38 -16.78
N ASN A 109 13.50 -4.48 -16.25
CA ASN A 109 14.84 -4.51 -15.65
C ASN A 109 15.95 -4.19 -16.66
N ARG A 110 15.82 -4.68 -17.90
CA ARG A 110 16.73 -4.32 -18.99
C ARG A 110 16.66 -2.82 -19.30
N LEU A 111 15.47 -2.24 -19.33
CA LEU A 111 15.29 -0.80 -19.53
C LEU A 111 15.85 0.03 -18.37
N ILE A 112 15.66 -0.39 -17.11
CA ILE A 112 16.28 0.26 -15.93
C ILE A 112 17.80 0.28 -16.09
N SER A 113 18.40 -0.84 -16.50
CA SER A 113 19.84 -0.94 -16.73
C SER A 113 20.30 -0.04 -17.87
N ALA A 114 19.55 -0.01 -18.98
CA ALA A 114 19.83 0.85 -20.13
C ALA A 114 19.70 2.35 -19.80
N ALA A 115 18.76 2.73 -18.92
CA ALA A 115 18.63 4.08 -18.41
C ALA A 115 19.75 4.46 -17.42
N GLY A 116 20.55 3.48 -16.97
CA GLY A 116 21.58 3.64 -15.95
C GLY A 116 21.04 3.74 -14.52
N GLY A 117 19.86 3.19 -14.26
CA GLY A 117 19.22 3.16 -12.96
C GLY A 117 17.79 3.72 -12.97
N LEU A 118 17.18 3.75 -11.79
CA LEU A 118 15.91 4.44 -11.57
C LEU A 118 16.13 5.95 -11.50
N ASP A 119 15.09 6.69 -11.88
CA ASP A 119 15.02 8.15 -11.81
C ASP A 119 16.10 8.88 -12.64
N GLN A 120 16.72 8.15 -13.58
CA GLN A 120 17.69 8.70 -14.51
C GLN A 120 17.00 9.16 -15.80
N PRO A 121 16.95 10.46 -16.11
CA PRO A 121 16.48 10.93 -17.41
C PRO A 121 17.43 10.45 -18.51
N VAL A 122 16.84 10.07 -19.63
CA VAL A 122 17.55 9.41 -20.74
C VAL A 122 17.81 10.38 -21.89
N ASN A 123 16.89 11.32 -22.18
CA ASN A 123 17.00 12.17 -23.36
C ASN A 123 18.22 13.09 -23.26
N GLY A 124 18.96 13.23 -24.36
CA GLY A 124 20.19 14.02 -24.41
C GLY A 124 21.40 13.38 -23.72
N SER A 125 21.25 12.19 -23.12
CA SER A 125 22.38 11.42 -22.59
C SER A 125 22.95 10.48 -23.64
N VAL A 126 24.19 10.00 -23.42
CA VAL A 126 24.80 8.94 -24.25
C VAL A 126 24.03 7.62 -24.24
N ARG A 127 23.08 7.45 -23.30
CA ARG A 127 22.24 6.26 -23.15
C ARG A 127 20.97 6.33 -24.00
N ASN A 128 20.65 7.50 -24.56
CA ASN A 128 19.40 7.78 -25.26
C ASN A 128 19.08 6.73 -26.33
N ASP A 129 20.04 6.51 -27.23
CA ASP A 129 19.82 5.67 -28.40
C ASP A 129 19.67 4.20 -28.01
N ALA A 130 20.52 3.73 -27.08
CA ALA A 130 20.45 2.36 -26.56
C ALA A 130 19.12 2.07 -25.85
N PHE A 131 18.64 3.02 -25.04
CA PHE A 131 17.36 2.90 -24.34
C PHE A 131 16.18 2.84 -25.32
N HIS A 132 16.13 3.75 -26.27
CA HIS A 132 15.02 3.81 -27.24
C HIS A 132 15.05 2.62 -28.21
N ALA A 133 16.22 2.18 -28.65
CA ALA A 133 16.36 0.98 -29.47
C ALA A 133 15.86 -0.27 -28.72
N LEU A 134 16.27 -0.43 -27.45
CA LEU A 134 15.78 -1.51 -26.61
C LEU A 134 14.26 -1.44 -26.46
N TYR A 135 13.71 -0.28 -26.07
CA TYR A 135 12.26 -0.09 -25.89
C TYR A 135 11.48 -0.41 -27.16
N GLN A 136 11.93 0.03 -28.33
CA GLN A 136 11.26 -0.25 -29.61
C GLN A 136 11.26 -1.75 -29.92
N GLY A 137 12.35 -2.46 -29.63
CA GLY A 137 12.50 -3.90 -29.88
C GLY A 137 11.72 -4.83 -28.94
N LEU A 138 11.17 -4.33 -27.81
CA LEU A 138 10.43 -5.18 -26.87
C LEU A 138 9.12 -5.70 -27.48
N LYS A 139 8.71 -6.92 -27.12
CA LYS A 139 7.37 -7.41 -27.51
C LYS A 139 6.36 -6.95 -26.45
N PRO A 140 5.27 -6.25 -26.82
CA PRO A 140 4.20 -5.99 -25.87
C PRO A 140 3.67 -7.30 -25.29
N MET A 141 3.51 -7.37 -23.98
CA MET A 141 2.84 -8.50 -23.35
C MET A 141 1.33 -8.41 -23.64
N PRO A 142 0.66 -9.50 -24.02
CA PRO A 142 -0.79 -9.50 -24.12
C PRO A 142 -1.36 -9.22 -22.73
N LEU A 143 -2.00 -8.06 -22.55
CA LEU A 143 -2.92 -7.85 -21.45
C LEU A 143 -4.14 -8.72 -21.72
N ALA A 144 -4.65 -9.44 -20.71
CA ALA A 144 -5.91 -10.15 -20.89
C ALA A 144 -6.96 -9.14 -21.35
N ARG A 145 -7.75 -9.51 -22.36
CA ARG A 145 -8.82 -8.67 -22.89
C ARG A 145 -9.73 -8.29 -21.72
N ALA A 146 -9.93 -6.99 -21.52
CA ALA A 146 -10.86 -6.48 -20.54
C ALA A 146 -12.20 -7.21 -20.70
N CYS A 147 -12.63 -7.95 -19.68
CA CYS A 147 -13.95 -8.55 -19.68
C CYS A 147 -14.96 -7.41 -19.81
N GLY A 148 -15.88 -7.52 -20.77
CA GLY A 148 -16.75 -6.44 -21.22
C GLY A 148 -17.48 -5.73 -20.07
N THR A 149 -17.40 -4.40 -20.09
CA THR A 149 -18.33 -3.38 -19.57
C THR A 149 -18.81 -3.46 -18.11
N ASN A 150 -18.47 -4.47 -17.32
CA ASN A 150 -18.86 -4.62 -15.92
C ASN A 150 -17.64 -4.75 -14.98
N CYS A 151 -16.58 -3.98 -15.22
CA CYS A 151 -15.57 -3.71 -14.18
C CYS A 151 -16.18 -2.74 -13.15
N GLY A 152 -17.20 -3.24 -12.43
CA GLY A 152 -17.82 -2.58 -11.30
C GLY A 152 -16.76 -2.15 -10.30
N ALA A 153 -17.02 -1.01 -9.69
CA ALA A 153 -16.30 -0.41 -8.58
C ALA A 153 -15.30 -1.37 -7.91
N MET A 154 -14.00 -1.10 -8.05
CA MET A 154 -13.05 -1.63 -7.07
C MET A 154 -13.63 -1.30 -5.69
N GLY A 155 -14.04 -2.35 -4.97
CA GLY A 155 -14.73 -2.19 -3.69
C GLY A 155 -13.91 -1.30 -2.78
N SER A 156 -14.55 -0.26 -2.23
CA SER A 156 -14.11 0.57 -1.10
C SER A 156 -12.58 0.66 -0.87
N GLY A 157 -11.81 0.97 -1.92
CA GLY A 157 -10.39 1.21 -1.77
C GLY A 157 -10.19 2.51 -1.00
N GLN A 158 -9.32 2.51 0.01
CA GLN A 158 -8.94 3.75 0.67
C GLN A 158 -7.97 4.49 -0.24
N ALA A 159 -8.38 5.67 -0.69
CA ALA A 159 -7.54 6.56 -1.47
C ALA A 159 -6.32 6.98 -0.66
N LEU A 160 -5.14 6.88 -1.27
CA LEU A 160 -3.88 7.32 -0.72
C LEU A 160 -3.60 8.73 -1.27
N PRO A 161 -3.46 9.74 -0.39
CA PRO A 161 -3.44 11.14 -0.82
C PRO A 161 -2.19 11.47 -1.62
N ILE A 162 -2.37 12.19 -2.74
CA ILE A 162 -1.30 12.85 -3.49
C ILE A 162 -1.51 14.35 -3.37
N ASN A 163 -0.67 15.02 -2.58
CA ASN A 163 -0.82 16.45 -2.29
C ASN A 163 -0.10 17.34 -3.33
N ASP A 164 -0.37 17.13 -4.63
CA ASP A 164 0.15 17.97 -5.71
C ASP A 164 -0.87 18.04 -6.86
N ALA A 165 -1.32 19.25 -7.19
CA ALA A 165 -2.34 19.50 -8.20
C ALA A 165 -1.95 19.03 -9.62
N PHE A 166 -0.65 18.89 -9.90
CA PHE A 166 -0.17 18.31 -11.16
C PHE A 166 -0.63 16.85 -11.33
N PHE A 167 -0.81 16.12 -10.22
CA PHE A 167 -1.21 14.73 -10.19
C PHE A 167 -2.69 14.54 -9.82
N ARG A 168 -3.54 15.56 -10.03
CA ARG A 168 -4.98 15.49 -9.69
C ARG A 168 -5.72 14.33 -10.37
N ASP A 169 -5.27 13.94 -11.56
CA ASP A 169 -5.84 12.86 -12.37
C ASP A 169 -5.14 11.51 -12.10
N TRP A 170 -4.25 11.48 -11.10
CA TRP A 170 -3.57 10.28 -10.64
C TRP A 170 -4.15 9.87 -9.29
N SER A 171 -4.19 8.57 -9.04
CA SER A 171 -4.64 8.05 -7.76
C SER A 171 -3.88 6.80 -7.38
N PHE A 172 -3.70 6.65 -6.07
CA PHE A 172 -3.31 5.41 -5.44
C PHE A 172 -4.44 4.95 -4.53
N ALA A 173 -4.68 3.65 -4.48
CA ALA A 173 -5.65 3.06 -3.58
C ALA A 173 -5.15 1.72 -3.05
N HIS A 174 -5.63 1.36 -1.87
CA HIS A 174 -5.41 0.04 -1.28
C HIS A 174 -6.71 -0.45 -0.63
N ALA A 175 -6.90 -1.76 -0.48
CA ALA A 175 -8.01 -2.24 0.34
C ALA A 175 -7.64 -2.20 1.83
N PRO A 176 -8.52 -1.68 2.70
CA PRO A 176 -8.33 -1.78 4.14
C PRO A 176 -8.29 -3.23 4.65
N SER A 177 -9.04 -4.13 4.00
CA SER A 177 -9.18 -5.54 4.36
C SER A 177 -8.48 -6.51 3.41
N GLY A 178 -7.80 -5.98 2.39
CA GLY A 178 -7.36 -6.75 1.24
C GLY A 178 -5.94 -6.38 0.81
N PRO A 179 -5.15 -7.35 0.35
CA PRO A 179 -3.76 -7.17 -0.02
C PRO A 179 -3.67 -6.64 -1.44
N PHE A 180 -4.31 -5.51 -1.78
CA PHE A 180 -4.12 -4.91 -3.10
C PHE A 180 -3.54 -3.52 -3.01
N LEU A 181 -2.76 -3.20 -4.04
CA LEU A 181 -2.35 -1.84 -4.35
C LEU A 181 -2.83 -1.53 -5.76
N ALA A 182 -3.38 -0.35 -5.94
CA ALA A 182 -3.81 0.15 -7.24
C ALA A 182 -3.16 1.50 -7.53
N PHE A 183 -2.83 1.70 -8.80
CA PHE A 183 -2.40 2.97 -9.36
C PHE A 183 -3.25 3.29 -10.58
N SER A 184 -3.66 4.55 -10.72
CA SER A 184 -4.32 5.06 -11.92
C SER A 184 -3.71 6.39 -12.32
N SER A 185 -3.58 6.58 -13.63
CA SER A 185 -3.29 7.84 -14.32
C SER A 185 -4.14 7.89 -15.61
N PRO A 186 -4.10 8.98 -16.39
CA PRO A 186 -4.88 9.06 -17.63
C PRO A 186 -4.60 7.94 -18.65
N THR A 187 -3.39 7.40 -18.67
CA THR A 187 -2.95 6.41 -19.67
C THR A 187 -2.64 5.02 -19.10
N VAL A 188 -2.52 4.89 -17.79
CA VAL A 188 -2.11 3.66 -17.12
C VAL A 188 -3.00 3.39 -15.92
N LYS A 189 -3.47 2.16 -15.79
CA LYS A 189 -4.17 1.63 -14.63
C LYS A 189 -3.55 0.30 -14.27
N ALA A 190 -3.17 0.09 -13.02
CA ALA A 190 -2.65 -1.19 -12.58
C ALA A 190 -3.20 -1.53 -11.20
N VAL A 191 -3.50 -2.81 -11.01
CA VAL A 191 -3.85 -3.39 -9.71
C VAL A 191 -2.94 -4.58 -9.49
N TRP A 192 -2.35 -4.65 -8.32
CA TRP A 192 -1.47 -5.74 -7.91
C TRP A 192 -2.03 -6.43 -6.69
N SER A 193 -1.93 -7.76 -6.66
CA SER A 193 -2.03 -8.49 -5.40
C SER A 193 -0.68 -8.43 -4.66
N LEU A 194 -0.75 -8.04 -3.40
CA LEU A 194 0.34 -7.97 -2.44
C LEU A 194 0.42 -9.23 -1.57
N GLU A 195 -0.43 -10.25 -1.82
CA GLU A 195 -0.26 -11.56 -1.16
C GLU A 195 1.07 -12.15 -1.57
N SER A 196 1.87 -12.48 -0.56
CA SER A 196 3.14 -13.16 -0.65
C SER A 196 3.01 -14.55 -0.10
#